data_AF-A0ABD0ASZ4-F1
#
_entry.id   AF-A0ABD0ASZ4-F1
#
_cell.length_a   1.000
_cell.length_b   1.000
_cell.length_c   1.000
_cell.angle_alpha   90.00
_cell.angle_beta   90.00
_cell.angle_gamma   90.00
#
_symmetry.space_group_name_H-M   'P 1'
#
loop_
_entity.id
_entity.type
_entity.pdbx_description
1 polymer ?
#
loop_
_entity_poly.entity_id
_entity_poly.type
_entity_poly.pdbx_seq_one_letter_code
_entity_poly.pdbx_strand_id
1 'polypeptide(L)'
;MKIRFSSSKEQQPTQDQGLQVLYAPGKRLAFKLRWYLILLAVTSPLLWLVGRALLSVWLIEAPAQLQLTTSELRAREPGQVQQVLVRPGERVTAGQVLVRLDNPEWRARLALLAEPPAPPVVPTDDALGARERDALQRLLVSAEQRLQQLAGLQAAGAATCCSSSASSGWWRCRTPASSSACSSVPGCRRVSRV
;
A
#
# COMPACT_ATOMS: atom_id res chain seq x y z
N MET A 1 31.34 101.02 5.21
CA MET A 1 31.93 101.37 6.53
C MET A 1 31.39 100.38 7.56
N LYS A 2 32.24 99.66 8.30
CA LYS A 2 31.83 98.55 9.19
C LYS A 2 32.04 98.99 10.65
N ILE A 3 30.95 99.32 11.35
CA ILE A 3 30.99 99.77 12.75
C ILE A 3 30.86 98.54 13.64
N ARG A 4 31.83 98.30 14.52
CA ARG A 4 31.83 97.18 15.47
C ARG A 4 31.49 97.74 16.85
N PHE A 5 30.26 97.50 17.31
CA PHE A 5 29.86 97.81 18.68
C PHE A 5 30.37 96.67 19.56
N SER A 6 31.51 96.87 20.21
CA SER A 6 32.03 95.95 21.23
C SER A 6 31.80 96.61 22.59
N SER A 7 30.63 96.35 23.17
CA SER A 7 30.29 96.86 24.50
C SER A 7 30.51 95.75 25.53
N SER A 8 31.12 96.07 26.67
CA SER A 8 31.38 95.11 27.77
C SER A 8 30.12 94.41 28.28
N LYS A 9 28.94 95.01 28.06
CA LYS A 9 27.61 94.46 28.37
C LYS A 9 27.23 93.24 27.52
N GLU A 10 27.84 93.07 26.34
CA GLU A 10 27.61 91.93 25.44
C GLU A 10 28.35 90.66 25.93
N GLN A 11 29.56 90.83 26.47
CA GLN A 11 30.37 89.73 26.98
C GLN A 11 29.96 89.29 28.38
N GLN A 12 29.50 90.22 29.22
CA GLN A 12 29.10 89.93 30.60
C GLN A 12 27.72 90.53 30.91
N PRO A 13 26.63 89.93 30.42
CA PRO A 13 25.27 90.45 30.56
C PRO A 13 24.71 90.45 31.99
N THR A 14 25.55 90.07 32.98
CA THR A 14 25.19 89.96 34.40
C THR A 14 25.93 90.97 35.27
N GLN A 15 26.77 91.82 34.67
CA GLN A 15 27.44 92.93 35.34
C GLN A 15 27.01 94.24 34.69
N ASP A 16 26.49 95.17 35.51
CA ASP A 16 26.28 96.56 35.10
C ASP A 16 27.16 97.44 36.00
N GLN A 17 28.08 98.20 35.39
CA GLN A 17 28.98 99.13 36.08
C GLN A 17 29.78 98.52 37.26
N GLY A 18 30.15 97.25 37.18
CA GLY A 18 30.93 96.55 38.22
C GLY A 18 30.10 96.02 39.40
N LEU A 19 28.77 96.19 39.39
CA LEU A 19 27.86 95.52 40.31
C LEU A 19 27.18 94.33 39.63
N GLN A 20 27.17 93.18 40.33
CA GLN A 20 26.49 91.98 39.87
C GLN A 20 24.97 92.16 39.99
N VAL A 21 24.31 92.38 38.86
CA VAL A 21 22.85 92.46 38.82
C VAL A 21 22.32 91.04 38.69
N LEU A 22 21.62 90.57 39.73
CA LEU A 22 21.01 89.25 39.75
C LEU A 22 19.81 89.20 38.79
N TYR A 23 20.08 89.09 37.49
CA TYR A 23 19.05 88.90 36.46
C TYR A 23 18.42 87.51 36.62
N ALA A 24 17.35 87.43 37.42
CA ALA A 24 16.48 86.27 37.69
C ALA A 24 16.74 85.03 36.79
N PRO A 25 17.70 84.17 37.15
CA PRO A 25 18.13 83.07 36.28
C PRO A 25 17.04 81.99 36.14
N GLY A 26 16.21 81.80 37.16
CA GLY A 26 15.20 80.73 37.22
C GLY A 26 14.05 80.86 36.22
N LYS A 27 13.69 82.07 35.78
CA LYS A 27 12.51 82.25 34.89
C LYS A 27 12.78 81.90 33.42
N ARG A 28 14.04 81.76 33.01
CA ARG A 28 14.44 81.50 31.62
C ARG A 28 14.02 80.11 31.14
N LEU A 29 13.97 79.12 32.04
CA LEU A 29 13.55 77.77 31.71
C LEU A 29 12.06 77.71 31.37
N ALA A 30 11.22 78.44 32.11
CA ALA A 30 9.77 78.47 31.88
C ALA A 30 9.41 79.05 30.50
N PHE A 31 10.10 80.11 30.05
CA PHE A 31 9.89 80.66 28.72
C PHE A 31 10.38 79.72 27.60
N LYS A 32 11.52 79.05 27.79
CA LYS A 32 12.01 78.02 26.85
C LYS A 32 11.05 76.83 26.78
N LEU A 33 10.56 76.35 27.92
CA LEU A 33 9.61 75.24 28.00
C LEU A 33 8.29 75.58 27.30
N ARG A 34 7.79 76.82 27.52
CA ARG A 34 6.60 77.32 26.82
C ARG A 34 6.79 77.31 25.30
N TRP A 35 7.93 77.79 24.80
CA TRP A 35 8.22 77.76 23.37
C TRP A 35 8.31 76.30 22.87
N TYR A 36 9.05 75.43 23.54
CA TYR A 36 9.13 74.01 23.14
C TYR A 36 7.76 73.32 23.15
N LEU A 37 6.86 73.64 24.08
CA LEU A 37 5.49 73.12 24.05
C LEU A 37 4.71 73.59 22.82
N ILE A 38 4.86 74.86 22.43
CA ILE A 38 4.23 75.37 21.20
C ILE A 38 4.83 74.68 19.97
N LEU A 39 6.16 74.57 19.89
CA LEU A 39 6.85 73.82 18.83
C LEU A 39 6.34 72.40 18.74
N LEU A 40 6.32 71.68 19.87
CA LEU A 40 5.91 70.28 19.95
C LEU A 40 4.43 70.14 19.58
N ALA A 41 3.54 71.05 20.03
CA ALA A 41 2.13 71.03 19.64
C ALA A 41 1.95 71.22 18.13
N VAL A 42 2.70 72.12 17.50
CA VAL A 42 2.63 72.37 16.05
C VAL A 42 3.26 71.22 15.26
N THR A 43 4.37 70.64 15.72
CA THR A 43 5.04 69.50 15.05
C THR A 43 4.45 68.15 15.43
N SER A 44 3.58 68.08 16.44
CA SER A 44 2.96 66.85 16.95
C SER A 44 2.28 66.02 15.86
N PRO A 45 1.37 66.58 15.04
CA PRO A 45 0.74 65.80 13.97
C PRO A 45 1.76 65.23 12.99
N LEU A 46 2.85 65.95 12.72
CA LEU A 46 3.92 65.48 11.83
C LEU A 46 4.74 64.35 12.47
N LEU A 47 5.16 64.50 13.73
CA LEU A 47 5.87 63.47 14.49
C LEU A 47 5.02 62.21 14.65
N TRP A 48 3.72 62.37 14.88
CA TRP A 48 2.78 61.25 14.98
C TRP A 48 2.67 60.50 13.65
N LEU A 49 2.55 61.22 12.53
CA LEU A 49 2.47 60.62 11.19
C LEU A 49 3.76 59.86 10.84
N VAL A 50 4.91 60.47 11.10
CA VAL A 50 6.23 59.84 10.87
C VAL A 50 6.39 58.61 11.77
N GLY A 51 6.07 58.72 13.06
CA GLY A 51 6.16 57.61 13.99
C GLY A 51 5.24 56.45 13.60
N ARG A 52 4.00 56.75 13.20
CA ARG A 52 3.05 55.75 12.70
C ARG A 52 3.54 55.08 11.41
N ALA A 53 4.08 55.85 10.47
CA ALA A 53 4.66 55.33 9.24
C ALA A 53 5.88 54.45 9.51
N LEU A 54 6.77 54.89 10.40
CA LEU A 54 7.94 54.11 10.81
C LEU A 54 7.51 52.78 11.46
N LEU A 55 6.54 52.82 12.37
CA LEU A 55 5.98 51.62 12.99
C LEU A 55 5.37 50.68 11.95
N SER A 56 4.60 51.19 10.97
CA SER A 56 4.05 50.34 9.91
C SER A 56 5.10 49.74 8.97
N VAL A 57 6.23 50.42 8.78
CA VAL A 57 7.35 49.88 7.96
C VAL A 57 8.15 48.84 8.75
N TRP A 58 8.32 49.04 10.06
CA TRP A 58 9.05 48.13 10.93
C TRP A 58 8.24 46.90 11.34
N LEU A 59 6.91 47.02 11.41
CA LEU A 59 6.03 45.92 11.76
C LEU A 59 5.87 45.02 10.53
N ILE A 60 6.63 43.94 10.51
CA ILE A 60 6.56 42.94 9.45
C ILE A 60 5.32 42.07 9.72
N GLU A 61 4.19 42.41 9.11
CA GLU A 61 3.05 41.50 9.07
C GLU A 61 3.39 40.31 8.16
N ALA A 62 3.78 39.19 8.77
CA ALA A 62 3.89 37.90 8.08
C ALA A 62 2.55 37.17 8.19
N PRO A 63 1.66 37.22 7.16
CA PRO A 63 0.43 36.44 7.18
C PRO A 63 0.81 34.96 7.17
N ALA A 64 0.66 34.30 8.31
CA ALA A 64 0.88 32.86 8.43
C ALA A 64 -0.25 32.13 7.71
N GLN A 65 -0.02 31.72 6.47
CA GLN A 65 -0.93 30.84 5.74
C GLN A 65 -0.60 29.39 6.06
N LEU A 66 -1.50 28.73 6.78
CA LEU A 66 -1.43 27.29 7.04
C LEU A 66 -1.96 26.54 5.83
N GLN A 67 -1.07 25.95 5.03
CA GLN A 67 -1.45 25.01 3.99
C GLN A 67 -1.49 23.59 4.56
N LEU A 68 -2.70 23.06 4.71
CA LEU A 68 -2.94 21.68 5.15
C LEU A 68 -3.24 20.83 3.93
N THR A 69 -2.45 19.78 3.70
CA THR A 69 -2.75 18.79 2.67
C THR A 69 -3.96 17.97 3.09
N THR A 70 -5.05 18.06 2.35
CA THR A 70 -6.25 17.25 2.56
C THR A 70 -6.26 16.09 1.56
N SER A 71 -6.51 14.88 2.05
CA SER A 71 -6.64 13.69 1.22
C SER A 71 -8.04 13.12 1.36
N GLU A 72 -8.77 13.03 0.25
CA GLU A 72 -10.07 12.34 0.22
C GLU A 72 -9.86 10.84 0.10
N LEU A 73 -10.39 10.08 1.06
CA LEU A 73 -10.43 8.62 1.02
C LEU A 73 -11.82 8.17 0.57
N ARG A 74 -11.88 7.37 -0.50
CA ARG A 74 -13.12 6.78 -1.01
C ARG A 74 -13.04 5.26 -0.97
N ALA A 75 -14.14 4.61 -0.63
CA ALA A 75 -14.24 3.16 -0.76
C ALA A 75 -14.10 2.77 -2.23
N ARG A 76 -13.33 1.70 -2.51
CA ARG A 76 -13.10 1.23 -3.88
C ARG A 76 -14.36 0.65 -4.52
N GLU A 77 -15.28 0.16 -3.69
CA GLU A 77 -16.47 -0.56 -4.11
C GLU A 77 -17.71 -0.02 -3.40
N PRO A 78 -18.88 -0.09 -4.04
CA PRO A 78 -20.13 0.31 -3.41
C PRO A 78 -20.42 -0.58 -2.21
N GLY A 79 -21.02 -0.02 -1.17
CA GLY A 79 -21.38 -0.77 0.04
C GLY A 79 -22.16 0.11 1.00
N GLN A 80 -22.96 -0.52 1.86
CA GLN A 80 -23.69 0.17 2.91
C GLN A 80 -22.77 0.44 4.09
N VAL A 81 -22.75 1.67 4.60
CA VAL A 81 -21.96 2.00 5.80
C VAL A 81 -22.61 1.34 7.01
N GLN A 82 -21.92 0.37 7.61
CA GLN A 82 -22.40 -0.33 8.79
C GLN A 82 -21.99 0.40 10.07
N GLN A 83 -20.72 0.81 10.15
CA GLN A 83 -20.24 1.64 11.27
C GLN A 83 -19.08 2.54 10.84
N VAL A 84 -19.01 3.71 11.48
CA VAL A 84 -17.85 4.62 11.43
C VAL A 84 -17.13 4.49 12.77
N LEU A 85 -15.85 4.09 12.74
CA LEU A 85 -15.08 3.80 13.97
C LEU A 85 -14.34 5.01 14.53
N VAL A 86 -14.21 6.08 13.74
CA VAL A 86 -13.40 7.24 14.08
C VAL A 86 -14.25 8.50 14.18
N ARG A 87 -13.83 9.43 15.04
CA ARG A 87 -14.48 10.72 15.20
C ARG A 87 -13.74 11.82 14.42
N PRO A 88 -14.42 12.89 14.00
CA PRO A 88 -13.75 14.04 13.41
C PRO A 88 -12.67 14.61 14.35
N GLY A 89 -11.48 14.87 13.82
CA GLY A 89 -10.35 15.41 14.59
C GLY A 89 -9.52 14.35 15.34
N GLU A 90 -9.88 13.08 15.26
CA GLU A 90 -9.10 11.97 15.82
C GLU A 90 -7.84 11.72 14.98
N ARG A 91 -6.71 11.43 15.64
CA ARG A 91 -5.46 11.05 14.95
C ARG A 91 -5.53 9.59 14.58
N VAL A 92 -5.27 9.28 13.32
CA VAL A 92 -5.31 7.92 12.77
C VAL A 92 -3.95 7.54 12.19
N THR A 93 -3.56 6.26 12.31
CA THR A 93 -2.33 5.73 11.72
C THR A 93 -2.60 5.03 10.38
N ALA A 94 -1.57 4.88 9.55
CA ALA A 94 -1.68 4.13 8.31
C ALA A 94 -2.15 2.69 8.59
N GLY A 95 -3.14 2.21 7.82
CA GLY A 95 -3.75 0.88 7.99
C GLY A 95 -4.84 0.78 9.05
N GLN A 96 -5.13 1.86 9.79
CA GLN A 96 -6.25 1.88 10.74
C GLN A 96 -7.60 1.82 10.00
N VAL A 97 -8.49 0.96 10.46
CA VAL A 97 -9.84 0.83 9.90
C VAL A 97 -10.71 2.01 10.33
N LEU A 98 -11.12 2.84 9.37
CA LEU A 98 -11.93 4.04 9.63
C LEU A 98 -13.44 3.74 9.58
N VAL A 99 -13.86 2.91 8.62
CA VAL A 99 -15.27 2.60 8.34
C VAL A 99 -15.38 1.10 8.02
N ARG A 100 -16.44 0.44 8.50
CA ARG A 100 -16.85 -0.88 8.01
C ARG A 100 -18.04 -0.71 7.07
N LEU A 101 -17.89 -1.27 5.87
CA LEU A 101 -18.93 -1.33 4.88
C LEU A 101 -19.42 -2.77 4.78
N ASP A 102 -20.73 -2.93 4.66
CA ASP A 102 -21.37 -4.19 4.34
C ASP A 102 -21.83 -4.17 2.88
N ASN A 103 -21.42 -5.17 2.11
CA ASN A 103 -21.84 -5.32 0.71
C ASN A 103 -22.63 -6.63 0.53
N PRO A 104 -23.94 -6.54 0.24
CA PRO A 104 -24.78 -7.73 0.08
C PRO A 104 -24.45 -8.53 -1.19
N GLU A 105 -24.02 -7.88 -2.27
CA GLU A 105 -23.63 -8.53 -3.53
C GLU A 105 -22.37 -9.39 -3.35
N TRP A 106 -21.40 -8.89 -2.58
CA TRP A 106 -20.21 -9.66 -2.22
C TRP A 106 -20.53 -10.85 -1.34
N ARG A 107 -21.45 -10.70 -0.38
CA ARG A 107 -21.92 -11.83 0.44
C ARG A 107 -22.60 -12.89 -0.43
N ALA A 108 -23.46 -12.48 -1.37
CA ALA A 108 -24.10 -13.41 -2.31
C ALA A 108 -23.07 -14.12 -3.19
N ARG A 109 -22.08 -13.39 -3.71
CA ARG A 109 -20.99 -13.98 -4.50
C ARG A 109 -20.16 -14.96 -3.69
N LEU A 110 -19.78 -14.61 -2.47
CA LEU A 110 -19.08 -15.52 -1.57
C LEU A 110 -19.90 -16.78 -1.27
N ALA A 111 -21.22 -16.67 -1.11
CA ALA A 111 -22.09 -17.84 -0.92
C ALA A 111 -22.07 -18.76 -2.16
N LEU A 112 -22.14 -18.19 -3.37
CA LEU A 112 -22.05 -18.95 -4.62
C LEU A 112 -20.70 -19.68 -4.79
N LEU A 113 -19.60 -19.07 -4.32
CA LEU A 113 -18.27 -19.68 -4.34
C LEU A 113 -18.05 -20.68 -3.19
N ALA A 114 -18.71 -20.46 -2.05
CA ALA A 114 -18.62 -21.28 -0.86
C ALA A 114 -19.48 -22.54 -0.97
N GLU A 115 -20.49 -22.55 -1.84
CA GLU A 115 -21.13 -23.76 -2.32
C GLU A 115 -20.01 -24.65 -2.89
N PRO A 116 -19.60 -25.72 -2.16
CA PRO A 116 -18.69 -26.69 -2.73
C PRO A 116 -19.34 -27.14 -4.04
N PRO A 117 -18.60 -27.38 -5.13
CA PRO A 117 -19.21 -27.99 -6.30
C PRO A 117 -19.95 -29.21 -5.77
N ALA A 118 -21.28 -29.17 -5.83
CA ALA A 118 -22.09 -30.32 -5.49
C ALA A 118 -21.42 -31.47 -6.24
N PRO A 119 -21.02 -32.56 -5.56
CA PRO A 119 -20.42 -33.69 -6.25
C PRO A 119 -21.33 -33.90 -7.46
N PRO A 120 -20.76 -33.90 -8.69
CA PRO A 120 -21.55 -33.81 -9.91
C PRO A 120 -22.73 -34.72 -9.70
N VAL A 121 -23.96 -34.17 -9.77
CA VAL A 121 -25.16 -34.99 -9.74
C VAL A 121 -25.10 -35.74 -11.06
N VAL A 122 -24.25 -36.77 -11.09
CA VAL A 122 -24.20 -37.77 -12.11
C VAL A 122 -25.61 -38.33 -12.07
N PRO A 123 -26.40 -38.21 -13.15
CA PRO A 123 -27.77 -38.65 -13.16
C PRO A 123 -27.81 -40.18 -13.04
N THR A 124 -27.64 -40.73 -11.84
CA THR A 124 -27.57 -42.17 -11.52
C THR A 124 -27.09 -43.02 -12.70
N ASP A 125 -25.93 -42.66 -13.26
CA ASP A 125 -25.21 -43.53 -14.20
C ASP A 125 -24.81 -44.83 -13.50
N ASP A 126 -25.06 -45.00 -12.20
CA ASP A 126 -24.85 -46.26 -11.49
C ASP A 126 -25.46 -47.45 -12.23
N ALA A 127 -26.61 -47.28 -12.91
CA ALA A 127 -27.20 -48.34 -13.71
C ALA A 127 -26.44 -48.60 -15.03
N LEU A 128 -25.91 -47.56 -15.68
CA LEU A 128 -25.10 -47.68 -16.91
C LEU A 128 -23.68 -48.17 -16.60
N GLY A 129 -23.04 -47.63 -15.57
CA GLY A 129 -21.77 -48.08 -15.01
C GLY A 129 -21.83 -49.49 -14.42
N ALA A 130 -22.95 -49.91 -13.82
CA ALA A 130 -23.16 -51.31 -13.42
C ALA A 130 -23.22 -52.23 -14.66
N ARG A 131 -23.94 -51.84 -15.71
CA ARG A 131 -24.00 -52.61 -16.98
C ARG A 131 -22.64 -52.71 -17.66
N GLU A 132 -21.86 -51.63 -17.68
CA GLU A 132 -20.49 -51.63 -18.20
C GLU A 132 -19.56 -52.54 -17.38
N ARG A 133 -19.67 -52.48 -16.04
CA ARG A 133 -18.94 -53.36 -15.12
C ARG A 133 -19.29 -54.83 -15.32
N ASP A 134 -20.57 -55.14 -15.48
CA ASP A 134 -21.05 -56.51 -15.75
C ASP A 134 -20.51 -57.04 -17.08
N ALA A 135 -20.47 -56.20 -18.12
CA ALA A 135 -19.91 -56.57 -19.41
C ALA A 135 -18.40 -56.88 -19.32
N LEU A 136 -17.65 -56.06 -18.58
CA LEU A 136 -16.21 -56.27 -18.33
C LEU A 136 -15.95 -57.56 -17.55
N GLN A 137 -16.76 -57.85 -16.52
CA GLN A 137 -16.62 -59.09 -15.74
C GLN A 137 -16.84 -60.33 -16.59
N ARG A 138 -17.81 -60.32 -17.51
CA ARG A 138 -18.04 -61.44 -18.44
C ARG A 138 -16.86 -61.68 -19.36
N LEU A 139 -16.21 -60.62 -19.84
CA LEU A 139 -15.02 -60.74 -20.68
C LEU A 139 -13.85 -61.38 -19.91
N LEU A 140 -13.63 -60.97 -18.66
CA LEU A 140 -12.58 -61.55 -17.81
C LEU A 140 -12.78 -63.05 -17.59
N VAL A 141 -13.99 -63.46 -17.21
CA VAL A 141 -14.31 -64.90 -17.01
C VAL A 141 -14.07 -65.70 -18.28
N SER A 142 -14.46 -65.16 -19.45
CA SER A 142 -14.23 -65.84 -20.72
C SER A 142 -12.75 -65.98 -21.09
N ALA A 143 -11.93 -64.98 -20.72
CA ALA A 143 -10.49 -65.01 -20.95
C ALA A 143 -9.80 -66.05 -20.04
N GLU A 144 -10.20 -66.12 -18.77
CA GLU A 144 -9.69 -67.11 -17.82
C GLU A 144 -9.99 -68.55 -18.25
N GLN A 145 -11.22 -68.81 -18.71
CA GLN A 145 -11.59 -70.12 -19.24
C GLN A 145 -10.72 -70.54 -20.44
N ARG A 146 -10.42 -69.61 -21.36
CA ARG A 146 -9.51 -69.89 -22.48
C ARG A 146 -8.10 -70.21 -22.00
N LEU A 147 -7.59 -69.50 -20.99
CA LEU A 147 -6.27 -69.78 -20.42
C LEU A 147 -6.23 -71.17 -19.77
N GLN A 148 -7.29 -71.57 -19.07
CA GLN A 148 -7.39 -72.91 -18.48
C GLN A 148 -7.45 -74.01 -19.55
N GLN A 149 -8.19 -73.78 -20.64
CA GLN A 149 -8.21 -74.71 -21.77
C GLN A 149 -6.83 -74.84 -22.43
N LEU A 150 -6.15 -73.72 -22.67
CA LEU A 150 -4.79 -73.73 -23.22
C LEU A 150 -3.79 -74.43 -22.28
N ALA A 151 -3.90 -74.21 -20.97
CA ALA A 151 -3.07 -74.90 -19.99
C ALA A 151 -3.33 -76.41 -19.98
N GLY A 152 -4.59 -76.84 -20.10
CA GLY A 152 -4.95 -78.26 -20.22
C GLY A 152 -4.40 -78.90 -21.49
N LEU A 153 -4.51 -78.21 -22.63
CA LEU A 153 -3.95 -78.66 -23.91
C LEU A 153 -2.41 -78.74 -23.87
N GLN A 154 -1.76 -77.83 -23.15
CA GLN A 154 -0.32 -77.86 -22.93
C GLN A 154 0.10 -79.04 -22.04
N ALA A 155 -0.63 -79.32 -20.96
CA ALA A 155 -0.39 -80.48 -20.10
C ALA A 155 -0.60 -81.82 -20.82
N ALA A 156 -1.55 -81.87 -21.77
CA ALA A 156 -1.77 -83.03 -22.64
C ALA A 156 -0.74 -83.16 -23.80
N GLY A 157 0.24 -82.24 -23.89
CA GLY A 157 1.26 -82.24 -24.95
C GLY A 157 0.74 -81.84 -26.34
N ALA A 158 -0.51 -81.36 -26.43
CA ALA A 158 -1.16 -81.00 -27.69
C ALA A 158 -0.90 -79.54 -28.14
N ALA A 159 -0.29 -78.71 -27.29
CA ALA A 159 0.02 -77.30 -27.60
C ALA A 159 1.48 -76.92 -27.30
N THR A 160 2.15 -76.30 -28.29
CA THR A 160 3.55 -75.79 -28.18
C THR A 160 3.62 -74.39 -27.55
N CYS A 161 4.61 -74.15 -26.67
CA CYS A 161 4.81 -72.89 -25.92
C CYS A 161 4.77 -71.59 -26.74
N CYS A 162 5.05 -71.62 -28.05
CA CYS A 162 5.06 -70.40 -28.86
C CYS A 162 3.64 -69.84 -29.11
N SER A 163 2.56 -70.62 -28.88
CA SER A 163 1.17 -70.13 -28.95
C SER A 163 0.75 -69.28 -27.75
N SER A 164 1.28 -69.52 -26.55
CA SER A 164 0.88 -68.79 -25.34
C SER A 164 1.61 -67.44 -25.17
N SER A 165 2.79 -67.26 -25.78
CA SER A 165 3.54 -66.00 -25.72
C SER A 165 3.03 -64.91 -26.67
N ALA A 166 2.15 -65.24 -27.63
CA ALA A 166 1.72 -64.33 -28.69
C ALA A 166 0.77 -63.20 -28.23
N SER A 167 0.14 -63.32 -27.05
CA SER A 167 -0.78 -62.28 -26.52
C SER A 167 -0.08 -61.16 -25.73
N SER A 168 1.20 -61.34 -25.36
CA SER A 168 2.03 -60.27 -24.77
C SER A 168 3.04 -59.83 -25.83
N GLY A 169 2.71 -58.74 -26.55
CA GLY A 169 3.24 -58.37 -27.86
C GLY A 169 4.73 -58.06 -28.02
N TRP A 170 5.65 -58.69 -27.29
CA TRP A 170 7.08 -58.40 -27.35
C TRP A 170 7.97 -59.63 -27.17
N TRP A 171 7.70 -60.73 -27.89
CA TRP A 171 8.64 -61.87 -27.96
C TRP A 171 8.70 -62.46 -29.36
N ARG A 172 9.92 -62.54 -29.92
CA ARG A 172 10.22 -63.21 -31.19
C ARG A 172 10.80 -64.59 -30.86
N CYS A 173 10.05 -65.67 -31.08
CA CYS A 173 10.54 -67.05 -30.90
C CYS A 173 11.77 -67.26 -31.82
N ARG A 174 12.96 -67.37 -31.25
CA ARG A 174 14.15 -67.88 -31.96
C ARG A 174 14.12 -69.40 -31.79
N THR A 175 13.89 -70.14 -32.86
CA THR A 175 13.93 -71.60 -32.88
C THR A 175 15.33 -72.08 -32.47
N PRO A 176 15.47 -72.94 -31.45
CA PRO A 176 16.64 -73.80 -31.35
C PRO A 176 16.38 -75.04 -32.20
N ALA A 177 17.24 -75.28 -33.19
CA ALA A 177 17.35 -76.58 -33.81
C ALA A 177 17.97 -77.54 -32.78
N SER A 178 17.26 -78.61 -32.46
CA SER A 178 17.61 -79.76 -31.60
C SER A 178 16.93 -79.82 -30.22
N SER A 179 16.39 -81.01 -29.95
CA SER A 179 15.38 -81.38 -28.97
C SER A 179 15.93 -81.77 -27.60
N SER A 180 17.11 -81.30 -27.19
CA SER A 180 17.75 -81.79 -25.95
C SER A 180 18.47 -80.71 -25.15
N ALA A 181 17.79 -79.61 -24.82
CA ALA A 181 18.29 -78.67 -23.81
C ALA A 181 17.15 -77.80 -23.24
N CYS A 182 16.24 -78.40 -22.47
CA CYS A 182 15.27 -77.66 -21.65
C CYS A 182 15.65 -77.63 -20.16
N SER A 183 16.82 -78.16 -19.80
CA SER A 183 17.41 -78.00 -18.47
C SER A 183 18.75 -77.28 -18.61
N SER A 184 18.91 -76.17 -17.89
CA SER A 184 20.14 -75.37 -17.74
C SER A 184 20.52 -74.41 -18.89
N VAL A 185 19.91 -73.21 -18.89
CA VAL A 185 20.67 -71.97 -19.17
C VAL A 185 20.14 -70.83 -18.27
N PRO A 186 20.92 -70.35 -17.29
CA PRO A 186 20.65 -69.10 -16.60
C PRO A 186 21.22 -67.93 -17.41
N GLY A 187 20.37 -66.96 -17.75
CA GLY A 187 20.81 -65.64 -18.20
C GLY A 187 20.42 -65.26 -19.63
N CYS A 188 19.70 -64.14 -19.76
CA CYS A 188 19.79 -63.14 -20.83
C CYS A 188 18.93 -61.92 -20.42
N ARG A 189 19.54 -60.93 -19.76
CA ARG A 189 20.02 -59.63 -20.29
C ARG A 189 18.94 -58.73 -20.92
N ARG A 190 18.64 -57.66 -20.18
CA ARG A 190 17.88 -56.47 -20.58
C ARG A 190 18.64 -55.72 -21.69
N VAL A 191 17.99 -55.51 -22.83
CA VAL A 191 18.49 -54.59 -23.88
C VAL A 191 18.07 -53.17 -23.48
N SER A 192 19.03 -52.39 -23.00
CA SER A 192 18.90 -50.94 -22.82
C SER A 192 18.95 -50.25 -24.18
N ARG A 193 17.94 -49.44 -24.50
CA ARG A 193 17.94 -48.58 -25.69
C ARG A 193 18.68 -47.28 -25.36
N VAL A 194 19.63 -46.93 -26.23
CA VAL A 194 20.07 -45.54 -26.50
C VAL A 194 19.00 -44.88 -27.37
#